data_AF-A0A533YGE1-F1
#
_entry.id   AF-A0A533YGE1-F1
#
_cell.length_a   1.000
_cell.length_b   1.000
_cell.length_c   1.000
_cell.angle_alpha   90.00
_cell.angle_beta   90.00
_cell.angle_gamma   90.00
#
_symmetry.space_group_name_H-M   'P 1'
#
loop_
_entity.id
_entity.type
_entity.pdbx_description
1 polymer ?
#
loop_
_entity_poly.entity_id
_entity_poly.type
_entity_poly.pdbx_seq_one_letter_code
_entity_poly.pdbx_strand_id
1 'polypeptide(L)'
;KVVRRLLDSNLPVISLLLTEEWYEKLLAGSPLPSRPMPPNIADASIFVAGKKLLESIVGFNLHQGIMAVAKMPADRSLEETLHNTSRPYLLVALDGLVSAENVGVVARNCAAFGVDAVISGETSSSPYLRRAVRNSMGAVFHLCGNCRCAARPAWLQPLRRAV
;
A
#
# COMPACT_ATOMS: atom_id res chain seq x y z
N LYS A 1 -8.11 -10.42 -1.69
CA LYS A 1 -7.13 -10.34 -0.56
C LYS A 1 -6.43 -8.98 -0.52
N VAL A 2 -5.75 -8.55 -1.60
CA VAL A 2 -5.06 -7.24 -1.65
C VAL A 2 -6.03 -6.07 -1.43
N VAL A 3 -7.15 -6.03 -2.16
CA VAL A 3 -8.14 -4.96 -2.00
C VAL A 3 -8.71 -4.90 -0.58
N ARG A 4 -9.01 -6.05 0.05
CA ARG A 4 -9.44 -6.07 1.45
C ARG A 4 -8.41 -5.42 2.38
N ARG A 5 -7.11 -5.74 2.23
CA ARG A 5 -6.05 -5.08 3.01
C ARG A 5 -5.93 -3.58 2.75
N LEU A 6 -6.20 -3.14 1.52
CA LEU A 6 -6.28 -1.72 1.20
C LEU A 6 -7.43 -1.04 1.95
N LEU A 7 -8.61 -1.68 1.99
CA LEU A 7 -9.77 -1.19 2.74
C LEU A 7 -9.50 -1.17 4.26
N ASP A 8 -8.71 -2.11 4.77
CA ASP A 8 -8.28 -2.16 6.17
C ASP A 8 -7.11 -1.20 6.49
N SER A 9 -6.53 -0.54 5.49
CA SER A 9 -5.44 0.42 5.65
C SER A 9 -5.95 1.85 5.86
N ASN A 10 -5.03 2.76 6.18
CA ASN A 10 -5.35 4.20 6.30
C ASN A 10 -5.22 4.95 4.96
N LEU A 11 -4.99 4.25 3.85
CA LEU A 11 -4.83 4.90 2.55
C LEU A 11 -6.19 5.37 2.00
N PRO A 12 -6.34 6.65 1.62
CA PRO A 12 -7.57 7.17 1.04
C PRO A 12 -7.92 6.44 -0.26
N VAL A 13 -9.08 5.82 -0.30
CA VAL A 13 -9.63 5.18 -1.51
C VAL A 13 -10.41 6.24 -2.29
N ILE A 14 -10.13 6.32 -3.58
CA ILE A 14 -10.75 7.29 -4.50
C ILE A 14 -12.00 6.67 -5.14
N SER A 15 -11.89 5.42 -5.59
CA SER A 15 -13.00 4.73 -6.22
C SER A 15 -12.92 3.21 -6.06
N LEU A 16 -14.09 2.58 -6.07
CA LEU A 16 -14.27 1.14 -6.02
C LEU A 16 -15.14 0.70 -7.19
N LEU A 17 -14.73 -0.35 -7.89
CA LEU A 17 -15.51 -1.01 -8.93
C LEU A 17 -15.74 -2.45 -8.51
N LEU A 18 -16.98 -2.86 -8.28
CA LEU A 18 -17.28 -4.13 -7.63
C LEU A 18 -18.60 -4.77 -8.09
N THR A 19 -18.69 -6.09 -7.94
CA THR A 19 -19.90 -6.85 -8.22
C THR A 19 -20.94 -6.69 -7.12
N GLU A 20 -22.21 -6.92 -7.41
CA GLU A 20 -23.31 -6.89 -6.42
C GLU A 20 -23.00 -7.73 -5.18
N GLU A 21 -22.49 -8.96 -5.34
CA GLU A 21 -22.05 -9.80 -4.21
C GLU A 21 -20.98 -9.14 -3.33
N TRP A 22 -20.07 -8.36 -3.91
CA TRP A 22 -19.05 -7.67 -3.15
C TRP A 22 -19.59 -6.42 -2.48
N TYR A 23 -20.60 -5.79 -3.07
CA TYR A 23 -21.29 -4.66 -2.47
C TYR A 23 -22.02 -5.11 -1.21
N GLU A 24 -22.77 -6.21 -1.32
CA GLU A 24 -23.40 -6.86 -0.18
C GLU A 24 -22.36 -7.27 0.87
N LYS A 25 -21.22 -7.85 0.49
CA LYS A 25 -20.14 -8.18 1.44
C LYS A 25 -19.43 -6.96 2.02
N LEU A 26 -19.44 -5.81 1.35
CA LEU A 26 -18.89 -4.56 1.87
C LEU A 26 -19.84 -3.99 2.92
N LEU A 27 -21.15 -4.04 2.66
CA LEU A 27 -22.21 -3.63 3.57
C LEU A 27 -22.38 -4.60 4.76
N ALA A 28 -22.38 -5.90 4.50
CA ALA A 28 -22.42 -6.99 5.49
C ALA A 28 -21.06 -7.22 6.16
N GLY A 29 -19.99 -6.65 5.60
CA GLY A 29 -18.60 -6.73 6.05
C GLY A 29 -18.28 -5.95 7.31
N SER A 30 -19.30 -5.46 8.01
CA SER A 30 -19.24 -5.26 9.45
C SER A 30 -19.75 -6.54 10.14
N PRO A 31 -18.91 -7.57 10.35
CA PRO A 31 -19.32 -8.79 11.08
C PRO A 31 -19.60 -8.53 12.58
N LEU A 32 -19.39 -7.29 13.04
CA LEU A 32 -19.95 -6.73 14.27
C LEU A 32 -21.02 -5.72 13.85
N PRO A 33 -22.24 -5.69 14.41
CA PRO A 33 -23.29 -4.73 14.04
C PRO A 33 -22.98 -3.24 14.31
N SER A 34 -21.71 -2.87 14.49
CA SER A 34 -21.25 -1.57 15.01
C SER A 34 -19.97 -0.99 14.36
N ARG A 35 -19.42 -1.57 13.28
CA ARG A 35 -18.29 -0.94 12.57
C ARG A 35 -18.82 -0.05 11.44
N PRO A 36 -18.73 1.29 11.56
CA PRO A 36 -19.07 2.19 10.46
C PRO A 36 -18.18 1.90 9.24
N MET A 37 -18.67 2.30 8.07
CA MET A 37 -17.93 2.27 6.81
C MET A 37 -16.49 2.76 7.04
N PRO A 38 -15.45 2.07 6.54
CA PRO A 38 -14.07 2.48 6.79
C PRO A 38 -13.86 3.96 6.45
N PRO A 39 -13.23 4.76 7.33
CA PRO A 39 -13.14 6.21 7.14
C PRO A 39 -12.38 6.56 5.87
N ASN A 40 -11.46 5.70 5.43
CA ASN A 40 -10.70 5.86 4.20
C ASN A 40 -11.51 5.62 2.92
N ILE A 41 -12.76 5.17 3.02
CA ILE A 41 -13.67 5.03 1.87
C ILE A 41 -14.90 5.95 1.96
N ALA A 42 -14.98 6.82 2.96
CA ALA A 42 -16.13 7.70 3.19
C ALA A 42 -16.48 8.57 1.97
N ASP A 43 -15.43 9.08 1.30
CA ASP A 43 -15.56 9.95 0.12
C ASP A 43 -15.35 9.20 -1.21
N ALA A 44 -15.30 7.86 -1.19
CA ALA A 44 -14.98 7.07 -2.38
C ALA A 44 -16.20 6.88 -3.28
N SER A 45 -16.00 7.03 -4.60
CA SER A 45 -17.03 6.69 -5.59
C SER A 45 -17.18 5.17 -5.73
N ILE A 46 -18.37 4.64 -5.44
CA ILE A 46 -18.66 3.21 -5.52
C ILE A 46 -19.48 2.90 -6.77
N PHE A 47 -18.91 2.11 -7.67
CA PHE A 47 -19.56 1.64 -8.90
C PHE A 47 -19.87 0.15 -8.78
N VAL A 48 -21.16 -0.19 -8.90
CA VAL A 48 -21.67 -1.56 -8.80
C VAL A 48 -22.26 -1.99 -10.14
N ALA A 49 -21.85 -3.15 -10.64
CA ALA A 49 -22.42 -3.74 -11.84
C ALA A 49 -22.22 -5.26 -11.88
N GLY A 50 -23.00 -5.92 -12.73
CA GLY A 50 -22.84 -7.36 -12.99
C GLY A 50 -21.46 -7.70 -13.56
N LYS A 51 -20.95 -8.89 -13.21
CA LYS A 51 -19.59 -9.34 -13.56
C LYS A 51 -19.25 -9.20 -15.05
N LYS A 52 -20.16 -9.59 -15.95
CA LYS A 52 -19.94 -9.50 -17.41
C LYS A 52 -19.72 -8.06 -17.88
N LEU A 53 -20.48 -7.11 -17.35
CA LEU A 53 -20.32 -5.69 -17.68
C LEU A 53 -18.99 -5.16 -17.16
N LEU A 54 -18.62 -5.50 -15.93
CA LEU A 54 -17.31 -5.13 -15.39
C LEU A 54 -16.15 -5.68 -16.23
N GLU A 55 -16.22 -6.95 -16.61
CA GLU A 55 -15.20 -7.58 -17.47
C GLU A 55 -15.11 -6.89 -18.84
N SER A 56 -16.22 -6.44 -19.41
CA SER A 56 -16.22 -5.66 -20.67
C SER A 56 -15.60 -4.26 -20.52
N ILE A 57 -15.82 -3.58 -19.39
CA ILE A 57 -15.25 -2.26 -19.12
C ILE A 57 -13.75 -2.37 -18.90
N VAL A 58 -13.33 -3.39 -18.15
CA VAL A 58 -11.95 -3.59 -17.71
C VAL A 58 -11.09 -4.25 -18.79
N GLY A 59 -11.72 -4.96 -19.73
CA GLY A 59 -11.05 -5.63 -20.86
C GLY A 59 -10.33 -6.93 -20.49
N PHE A 60 -10.56 -7.46 -19.28
CA PHE A 60 -10.02 -8.74 -18.83
C PHE A 60 -10.91 -9.39 -17.76
N ASN A 61 -10.70 -10.69 -17.55
CA ASN A 61 -11.47 -11.48 -16.59
C ASN A 61 -11.24 -11.00 -15.15
N LEU A 62 -12.32 -10.67 -14.46
CA LEU A 62 -12.28 -10.12 -13.12
C LEU A 62 -12.30 -11.26 -12.09
N HIS A 63 -11.11 -11.77 -11.75
CA HIS A 63 -10.97 -12.94 -10.88
C HIS A 63 -11.59 -12.79 -9.49
N GLN A 64 -11.52 -11.60 -8.89
CA GLN A 64 -11.99 -11.37 -7.52
C GLN A 64 -13.26 -10.52 -7.44
N GLY A 65 -13.86 -10.09 -8.56
CA GLY A 65 -15.10 -9.31 -8.51
C GLY A 65 -14.99 -7.89 -7.94
N ILE A 66 -13.76 -7.41 -7.66
CA ILE A 66 -13.52 -6.11 -7.03
C ILE A 66 -12.20 -5.48 -7.49
N MET A 67 -12.22 -4.17 -7.71
CA MET A 67 -11.05 -3.31 -7.92
C MET A 67 -11.18 -2.04 -7.09
N ALA A 68 -10.02 -1.44 -6.79
CA ALA A 68 -9.93 -0.22 -6.02
C ALA A 68 -8.84 0.67 -6.59
N VAL A 69 -9.08 1.98 -6.58
CA VAL A 69 -8.08 3.01 -6.80
C VAL A 69 -7.90 3.76 -5.49
N ALA A 70 -6.67 3.88 -5.03
CA ALA A 70 -6.35 4.60 -3.80
C ALA A 70 -5.17 5.54 -4.02
N LYS A 71 -5.09 6.56 -3.17
CA LYS A 71 -4.00 7.52 -3.17
C LYS A 71 -2.74 6.87 -2.58
N MET A 72 -1.64 6.98 -3.32
CA MET A 72 -0.33 6.60 -2.80
C MET A 72 0.03 7.49 -1.61
N PRO A 73 0.62 6.95 -0.53
CA PRO A 73 1.08 7.78 0.57
C PRO A 73 2.15 8.76 0.08
N ALA A 74 2.17 9.95 0.67
CA ALA A 74 3.21 10.93 0.41
C ALA A 74 4.57 10.39 0.88
N ASP A 75 5.62 10.72 0.13
CA ASP A 75 6.98 10.44 0.55
C ASP A 75 7.28 11.22 1.84
N ARG A 76 7.92 10.55 2.81
CA ARG A 76 8.41 11.19 4.04
C ARG A 76 9.91 11.38 3.97
N SER A 77 10.40 12.41 4.64
CA SER A 77 11.84 12.56 4.85
C SER A 77 12.34 11.49 5.84
N LEU A 78 13.63 11.17 5.75
CA LEU A 78 14.24 10.22 6.68
C LEU A 78 14.28 10.82 8.10
N GLU A 79 14.51 12.13 8.19
CA GLU A 79 14.51 12.89 9.43
C GLU A 79 13.16 12.83 10.13
N GLU A 80 12.05 13.06 9.42
CA GLU A 80 10.69 12.92 9.99
C GLU A 80 10.43 11.51 10.50
N THR A 81 10.91 10.50 9.77
CA THR A 81 10.74 9.10 10.16
C THR A 81 11.52 8.81 11.44
N LEU A 82 12.79 9.22 11.52
CA LEU A 82 13.64 9.01 12.68
C LEU A 82 13.13 9.74 13.94
N HIS A 83 12.49 10.91 13.78
CA HIS A 83 11.86 11.64 14.90
C HIS A 83 10.59 10.94 15.41
N ASN A 84 9.82 10.30 14.52
CA ASN A 84 8.55 9.65 14.88
C ASN A 84 8.71 8.19 15.32
N THR A 85 9.94 7.66 15.28
CA THR A 85 10.25 6.27 15.65
C THR A 85 11.09 6.21 16.91
N SER A 86 10.77 5.27 17.81
CA SER A 86 11.54 5.02 19.03
C SER A 86 12.73 4.10 18.74
N ARG A 87 13.87 4.33 19.39
CA ARG A 87 15.05 3.48 19.25
C ARG A 87 14.84 2.09 19.90
N PRO A 88 15.49 1.03 19.40
CA PRO A 88 16.40 0.99 18.24
C PRO A 88 15.68 1.01 16.89
N TYR A 89 16.28 1.67 15.88
CA TYR A 89 15.72 1.75 14.53
C TYR A 89 15.97 0.46 13.72
N LEU A 90 14.95 -0.05 13.05
CA LEU A 90 15.06 -1.08 12.03
C LEU A 90 14.66 -0.48 10.67
N LEU A 91 15.66 -0.20 9.83
CA LEU A 91 15.47 0.45 8.53
C LEU A 91 15.94 -0.45 7.39
N VAL A 92 15.23 -0.41 6.26
CA VAL A 92 15.61 -1.17 5.05
C VAL A 92 15.82 -0.22 3.88
N ALA A 93 17.01 -0.22 3.30
CA ALA A 93 17.32 0.58 2.12
C ALA A 93 17.31 -0.28 0.83
N LEU A 94 16.59 0.18 -0.18
CA LEU A 94 16.53 -0.41 -1.51
C LEU A 94 17.40 0.42 -2.45
N ASP A 95 18.57 -0.11 -2.81
CA ASP A 95 19.49 0.54 -3.72
C ASP A 95 19.63 -0.21 -5.06
N GLY A 96 19.21 0.42 -6.16
CA GLY A 96 19.25 -0.17 -7.49
C GLY A 96 18.35 -1.40 -7.68
N LEU A 97 17.32 -1.57 -6.85
CA LEU A 97 16.43 -2.73 -6.94
C LEU A 97 15.36 -2.50 -8.02
N VAL A 98 15.67 -2.87 -9.25
CA VAL A 98 14.80 -2.62 -10.41
C VAL A 98 13.62 -3.59 -10.48
N SER A 99 13.76 -4.82 -9.96
CA SER A 99 12.68 -5.81 -10.02
C SER A 99 11.55 -5.47 -9.04
N ALA A 100 10.40 -5.03 -9.57
CA ALA A 100 9.19 -4.77 -8.78
C ALA A 100 8.70 -6.01 -8.02
N GLU A 101 9.00 -7.22 -8.51
CA GLU A 101 8.66 -8.47 -7.82
C GLU A 101 9.46 -8.64 -6.53
N ASN A 102 10.77 -8.39 -6.62
CA ASN A 102 11.66 -8.43 -5.45
C ASN A 102 11.33 -7.33 -4.46
N VAL A 103 11.03 -6.11 -4.94
CA VAL A 103 10.56 -5.00 -4.10
C VAL A 103 9.30 -5.43 -3.31
N GLY A 104 8.35 -6.10 -3.97
CA GLY A 104 7.15 -6.61 -3.32
C GLY A 104 7.43 -7.64 -2.22
N VAL A 105 8.37 -8.56 -2.46
CA VAL A 105 8.79 -9.56 -1.45
C VAL A 105 9.48 -8.90 -0.28
N VAL A 106 10.39 -7.94 -0.53
CA VAL A 106 11.06 -7.19 0.53
C VAL A 106 10.04 -6.39 1.35
N ALA A 107 9.11 -5.67 0.71
CA ALA A 107 8.06 -4.94 1.40
C ALA A 107 7.20 -5.83 2.30
N ARG A 108 6.93 -7.07 1.87
CA ARG A 108 6.23 -8.06 2.70
C ARG A 108 7.04 -8.47 3.92
N ASN A 109 8.34 -8.70 3.76
CA ASN A 109 9.23 -9.04 4.86
C ASN A 109 9.33 -7.86 5.84
N CYS A 110 9.47 -6.64 5.34
CA CYS A 110 9.50 -5.43 6.16
C CYS A 110 8.26 -5.31 7.04
N ALA A 111 7.08 -5.55 6.48
CA ALA A 111 5.82 -5.51 7.23
C ALA A 111 5.73 -6.64 8.27
N ALA A 112 6.32 -7.81 8.00
CA ALA A 112 6.32 -8.94 8.94
C ALA A 112 7.30 -8.74 10.11
N PHE A 113 8.45 -8.11 9.86
CA PHE A 113 9.47 -7.84 10.88
C PHE A 113 9.25 -6.52 11.64
N GLY A 114 8.23 -5.74 11.28
CA GLY A 114 7.97 -4.45 11.92
C GLY A 114 9.05 -3.41 11.62
N VAL A 115 9.56 -3.40 10.39
CA VAL A 115 10.53 -2.39 9.92
C VAL A 115 9.90 -1.00 10.02
N ASP A 116 10.65 -0.04 10.57
CA ASP A 116 10.17 1.32 10.83
C ASP A 116 10.01 2.15 9.57
N ALA A 117 10.89 1.94 8.59
CA ALA A 117 10.79 2.55 7.26
C ALA A 117 11.57 1.81 6.17
N VAL A 118 11.07 1.98 4.95
CA VAL A 118 11.74 1.54 3.73
C VAL A 118 12.24 2.76 2.97
N ILE A 119 13.55 2.82 2.76
CA ILE A 119 14.23 3.89 2.02
C ILE A 119 14.39 3.41 0.58
N SER A 120 13.67 4.01 -0.35
CA SER A 120 13.77 3.71 -1.78
C SER A 120 14.68 4.71 -2.47
N GLY A 121 15.78 4.24 -3.05
CA GLY A 121 16.63 5.05 -3.93
C GLY A 121 15.92 5.40 -5.25
N GLU A 122 16.38 6.48 -5.90
CA GLU A 122 15.85 6.94 -7.19
C GLU A 122 15.84 5.85 -8.27
N THR A 123 16.88 5.01 -8.29
CA THR A 123 17.06 3.91 -9.25
C THR A 123 16.29 2.64 -8.90
N SER A 124 15.62 2.61 -7.75
CA SER A 124 14.83 1.46 -7.30
C SER A 124 13.37 1.57 -7.75
N SER A 125 12.78 0.43 -8.06
CA SER A 125 11.35 0.34 -8.37
C SER A 125 10.49 0.73 -7.18
N SER A 126 9.39 1.44 -7.43
CA SER A 126 8.49 1.88 -6.36
C SER A 126 7.76 0.68 -5.72
N PRO A 127 7.69 0.60 -4.37
CA PRO A 127 6.89 -0.40 -3.65
C PRO A 127 5.40 -0.37 -3.98
N TYR A 128 4.89 0.77 -4.46
CA TYR A 128 3.47 0.97 -4.79
C TYR A 128 3.14 0.66 -6.26
N LEU A 129 4.11 0.17 -7.05
CA LEU A 129 3.82 -0.35 -8.39
C LEU A 129 2.85 -1.53 -8.32
N ARG A 130 1.93 -1.64 -9.28
CA ARG A 130 0.92 -2.73 -9.36
C ARG A 130 1.50 -4.13 -9.14
N ARG A 131 2.69 -4.40 -9.69
CA ARG A 131 3.39 -5.70 -9.54
C ARG A 131 3.95 -5.89 -8.13
N ALA A 132 4.55 -4.86 -7.54
CA ALA A 132 5.09 -4.89 -6.18
C ALA A 132 3.97 -5.05 -5.12
N VAL A 133 2.86 -4.32 -5.29
CA VAL A 133 1.67 -4.44 -4.44
C VAL A 133 1.08 -5.85 -4.50
N ARG A 134 0.99 -6.44 -5.70
CA ARG A 134 0.53 -7.82 -5.88
C ARG A 134 1.46 -8.82 -5.18
N ASN A 135 2.77 -8.71 -5.37
CA ASN A 135 3.74 -9.64 -4.79
C ASN A 135 3.90 -9.49 -3.28
N SER A 136 3.71 -8.28 -2.74
CA SER A 136 3.66 -8.06 -1.29
C SER A 136 2.37 -8.58 -0.64
N MET A 137 1.40 -9.04 -1.45
CA MET A 137 0.05 -9.38 -1.04
C MET A 137 -0.65 -8.22 -0.30
N GLY A 138 -0.35 -6.97 -0.66
CA GLY A 138 -0.92 -5.78 -0.01
C GLY A 138 -0.35 -5.49 1.39
N ALA A 139 0.73 -6.16 1.81
CA ALA A 139 1.41 -5.82 3.07
C ALA A 139 2.04 -4.42 3.04
N VAL A 140 2.38 -3.93 1.84
CA VAL A 140 2.95 -2.59 1.62
C VAL A 140 2.06 -1.46 2.15
N PHE A 141 0.73 -1.66 2.25
CA PHE A 141 -0.19 -0.63 2.74
C PHE A 141 -0.08 -0.37 4.25
N HIS A 142 0.52 -1.30 4.99
CA HIS A 142 0.71 -1.19 6.45
C HIS A 142 2.14 -0.82 6.83
N LEU A 143 3.03 -0.58 5.85
CA LEU A 143 4.37 -0.08 6.15
C LEU A 143 4.28 1.36 6.67
N CYS A 144 4.85 1.57 7.85
CA CYS A 144 5.11 2.91 8.36
C CYS A 144 6.28 3.51 7.55
N GLY A 145 6.14 4.74 7.05
CA GLY A 145 7.23 5.50 6.43
C GLY A 145 7.80 4.91 5.13
N ASN A 146 7.23 5.31 3.98
CA ASN A 146 7.97 5.19 2.72
C ASN A 146 8.84 6.44 2.55
N CYS A 147 10.14 6.26 2.62
CA CYS A 147 11.11 7.34 2.42
C CYS A 147 11.66 7.23 1.00
N ARG A 148 11.45 8.24 0.16
CA ARG A 148 12.08 8.29 -1.16
C ARG A 148 13.22 9.29 -1.13
N CYS A 149 14.43 8.83 -1.44
CA CYS A 149 15.61 9.68 -1.44
C CYS A 149 16.10 9.90 -2.87
N ALA A 150 16.22 11.17 -3.25
CA ALA A 150 16.55 11.60 -4.60
C ALA A 150 18.03 11.44 -4.98
N ALA A 151 18.95 11.24 -4.04
CA ALA A 151 20.38 11.16 -4.35
C ALA A 151 21.13 10.12 -3.50
N ARG A 152 21.96 9.30 -4.16
CA ARG A 152 23.04 8.55 -3.48
C ARG A 152 24.24 9.48 -3.27
N PRO A 153 24.92 9.48 -2.10
CA PRO A 153 24.66 8.77 -0.85
C PRO A 153 23.94 9.66 0.19
N ALA A 154 23.06 10.58 -0.25
CA ALA A 154 22.53 11.63 0.61
C ALA A 154 21.74 11.09 1.82
N TRP A 155 21.10 9.92 1.70
CA TRP A 155 20.37 9.27 2.79
C TRP A 155 21.26 8.66 3.89
N LEU A 156 22.57 8.50 3.66
CA LEU A 156 23.50 8.04 4.71
C LEU A 156 23.87 9.16 5.68
N GLN A 157 23.79 10.44 5.27
CA GLN A 157 24.18 11.56 6.12
C GLN A 157 23.27 11.71 7.36
N PRO A 158 21.93 11.64 7.24
CA PRO A 158 21.04 11.72 8.40
C PRO A 158 21.25 10.53 9.35
N LEU A 159 21.49 9.33 8.82
CA LEU A 159 21.78 8.14 9.64
C LEU A 159 23.05 8.29 10.46
N ARG A 160 24.12 8.84 9.87
CA ARG A 160 25.39 9.09 10.58
C ARG A 160 25.27 10.14 11.69
N ARG A 161 24.29 11.04 11.62
CA ARG A 161 24.02 12.04 12.66
C ARG A 161 23.10 11.51 13.76
N ALA A 162 22.33 10.47 13.46
CA ALA A 162 21.37 9.88 14.38
C ALA A 162 21.97 8.77 15.26
N VAL A 163 23.04 8.10 14.81
CA VAL A 163 23.81 7.15 15.64
C VAL A 163 24.74 7.92 16.56
#